data_AF-A0A9J5Z4D9-F1
#
_entry.id   AF-A0A9J5Z4D9-F1
#
_cell.length_a   1.000
_cell.length_b   1.000
_cell.length_c   1.000
_cell.angle_alpha   90.00
_cell.angle_beta   90.00
_cell.angle_gamma   90.00
#
_symmetry.space_group_name_H-M   'P 1'
#
loop_
_entity.id
_entity.type
_entity.pdbx_description
1 polymer ?
#
loop_
_entity_poly.entity_id
_entity_poly.type
_entity_poly.pdbx_seq_one_letter_code
_entity_poly.pdbx_strand_id
1 'polypeptide(L)'
;MPSISTLNSSQFLLKTFFFFFSISIFSLVNARSIKSTHHHSIELDESLTYLWPLPAQFTSGNDTLTVDPNLTLDFTGNSGSGGGSVVVEEAFERYKKIIFKHGSKLAKSGEYFDVNRVTVIVHSDNDELQLGADESYSLLVTKSNERSIIGGVSIEANSVYGALRGLETLSQLCKFDYGVKTVQIHKAPWFIQDKPRFAYRGLLLDTSRHYLPIEIIKQIIESMSYAKLNVLHWHIIDEESFPLEVPSYPNLWKGAYTKWERYTVEDAIEIVDFAKMRGINVMAEVDVPGHAESWGAGYPDLWPSPSCKEPLDVSKNYTFDVISGILADMRKIFPFELFHLGGDEVNTTCWTTTPHVKQW
;
A
#
# COMPACT_ATOMS: atom_id res chain seq x y z
N MET A 1 23.72 -53.15 30.72
CA MET A 1 23.65 -54.43 31.47
C MET A 1 24.74 -54.43 32.53
N PRO A 2 24.57 -55.12 33.67
CA PRO A 2 23.38 -55.28 34.54
C PRO A 2 23.59 -54.42 35.84
N SER A 3 22.94 -54.53 37.01
CA SER A 3 21.96 -55.43 37.67
C SER A 3 21.17 -54.59 38.73
N ILE A 4 19.85 -54.70 38.98
CA ILE A 4 19.03 -55.80 39.60
C ILE A 4 19.39 -55.99 41.09
N SER A 5 18.52 -56.01 42.12
CA SER A 5 17.05 -55.83 42.35
C SER A 5 16.84 -55.35 43.84
N THR A 6 15.68 -55.21 44.53
CA THR A 6 14.23 -55.59 44.46
C THR A 6 13.31 -54.37 44.77
N LEU A 7 11.95 -54.35 44.80
CA LEU A 7 10.80 -55.29 44.82
C LEU A 7 10.16 -55.65 46.21
N ASN A 8 9.06 -54.96 46.57
CA ASN A 8 7.82 -55.39 47.28
C ASN A 8 7.19 -54.27 48.17
N SER A 9 5.90 -54.23 48.56
CA SER A 9 4.59 -54.43 47.88
C SER A 9 3.47 -54.65 48.92
N SER A 10 2.27 -54.06 48.64
CA SER A 10 0.94 -54.26 49.30
C SER A 10 0.78 -53.71 50.73
N GLN A 11 -0.41 -53.50 51.35
CA GLN A 11 -1.84 -53.82 51.07
C GLN A 11 -2.75 -52.61 51.50
N PHE A 12 -4.11 -52.52 51.45
CA PHE A 12 -5.23 -53.28 50.84
C PHE A 12 -6.57 -52.45 50.84
N LEU A 13 -7.38 -52.56 49.77
CA LEU A 13 -8.87 -52.48 49.73
C LEU A 13 -9.61 -51.18 50.20
N LEU A 14 -10.89 -50.90 49.85
CA LEU A 14 -12.01 -51.79 49.47
C LEU A 14 -13.03 -51.19 48.44
N LYS A 15 -13.49 -52.07 47.53
CA LYS A 15 -14.70 -52.17 46.65
C LYS A 15 -15.83 -51.11 46.78
N THR A 16 -16.58 -50.77 45.71
CA THR A 16 -17.71 -51.56 45.11
C THR A 16 -18.16 -50.86 43.79
N PHE A 17 -18.26 -51.41 42.57
CA PHE A 17 -18.83 -52.64 41.96
C PHE A 17 -20.37 -52.64 41.71
N PHE A 18 -20.78 -52.54 40.44
CA PHE A 18 -22.03 -53.10 39.89
C PHE A 18 -21.83 -53.51 38.41
N PHE A 19 -22.72 -54.34 37.86
CA PHE A 19 -22.50 -55.11 36.61
C PHE A 19 -23.83 -55.27 35.81
N PHE A 20 -23.84 -56.14 34.78
CA PHE A 20 -24.91 -56.50 33.82
C PHE A 20 -24.98 -55.65 32.54
N PHE A 21 -25.29 -56.20 31.34
CA PHE A 21 -25.10 -57.56 30.79
C PHE A 21 -25.24 -57.49 29.25
N SER A 22 -24.55 -58.33 28.47
CA SER A 22 -24.69 -58.35 27.00
C SER A 22 -25.69 -59.41 26.54
N ILE A 23 -26.66 -59.03 25.70
CA ILE A 23 -27.49 -59.97 24.93
C ILE A 23 -27.53 -59.50 23.47
N SER A 24 -27.03 -60.33 22.55
CA SER A 24 -27.10 -60.08 21.12
C SER A 24 -28.35 -60.73 20.53
N ILE A 25 -29.20 -59.96 19.84
CA ILE A 25 -30.29 -60.49 19.01
C ILE A 25 -30.16 -59.89 17.61
N PHE A 26 -29.88 -60.74 16.62
CA PHE A 26 -29.98 -60.36 15.21
C PHE A 26 -31.45 -60.27 14.79
N SER A 27 -31.82 -59.18 14.13
CA SER A 27 -33.04 -59.11 13.31
C SER A 27 -32.82 -58.14 12.15
N LEU A 28 -33.15 -58.57 10.92
CA LEU A 28 -32.95 -57.77 9.72
C LEU A 28 -34.12 -56.80 9.54
N VAL A 29 -33.83 -55.51 9.35
CA VAL A 29 -34.77 -54.54 8.77
C VAL A 29 -34.04 -53.70 7.72
N ASN A 30 -34.68 -53.56 6.56
CA ASN A 30 -34.16 -52.95 5.32
C ASN A 30 -33.19 -51.78 5.48
N ALA A 31 -32.07 -51.85 4.74
CA ALA A 31 -31.25 -50.70 4.42
C ALA A 31 -32.05 -49.67 3.60
N ARG A 32 -32.58 -48.63 4.24
CA ARG A 32 -33.00 -47.42 3.54
C ARG A 32 -31.75 -46.64 3.15
N SER A 33 -31.57 -46.43 1.84
CA SER A 33 -30.56 -45.50 1.34
C SER A 33 -30.76 -44.13 1.99
N ILE A 34 -29.80 -43.70 2.80
CA ILE A 34 -29.71 -42.32 3.25
C ILE A 34 -29.29 -41.53 2.01
N LYS A 35 -30.24 -40.86 1.37
CA LYS A 35 -29.93 -39.90 0.30
C LYS A 35 -28.96 -38.87 0.88
N SER A 36 -27.85 -38.66 0.18
CA SER A 36 -26.89 -37.59 0.52
C SER A 36 -27.65 -36.27 0.68
N THR A 37 -27.55 -35.67 1.87
CA THR A 37 -28.05 -34.33 2.12
C THR A 37 -27.28 -33.37 1.22
N HIS A 38 -28.01 -32.51 0.50
CA HIS A 38 -27.44 -31.62 -0.50
C HIS A 38 -26.18 -30.91 0.01
N HIS A 39 -25.05 -31.16 -0.64
CA HIS A 39 -23.96 -30.20 -0.62
C HIS A 39 -24.47 -28.93 -1.29
N HIS A 40 -24.89 -27.96 -0.49
CA HIS A 40 -24.89 -26.58 -0.94
C HIS A 40 -23.43 -26.16 -1.10
N SER A 41 -22.89 -26.36 -2.30
CA SER A 41 -21.87 -25.45 -2.81
C SER A 41 -22.44 -24.04 -2.72
N ILE A 42 -21.74 -23.16 -2.01
CA ILE A 42 -21.96 -21.73 -2.16
C ILE A 42 -21.41 -21.39 -3.54
N GLU A 43 -22.27 -21.39 -4.54
CA GLU A 43 -21.96 -20.82 -5.85
C GLU A 43 -21.74 -19.32 -5.63
N LEU A 44 -20.46 -18.93 -5.59
CA LEU A 44 -20.07 -17.53 -5.63
C LEU A 44 -20.52 -16.98 -6.98
N ASP A 45 -21.34 -15.92 -6.97
CA ASP A 45 -21.70 -15.23 -8.21
C ASP A 45 -20.45 -14.53 -8.76
N GLU A 46 -19.77 -15.18 -9.69
CA GLU A 46 -18.55 -14.69 -10.33
C GLU A 46 -18.81 -13.38 -11.10
N SER A 47 -20.07 -13.07 -11.44
CA SER A 47 -20.46 -11.79 -12.06
C SER A 47 -20.54 -10.60 -11.08
N LEU A 48 -20.34 -10.82 -9.77
CA LEU A 48 -20.19 -9.74 -8.79
C LEU A 48 -18.81 -9.07 -8.93
N THR A 49 -18.78 -7.91 -9.57
CA THR A 49 -17.58 -7.06 -9.65
C THR A 49 -17.40 -6.29 -8.34
N TYR A 50 -16.29 -6.53 -7.64
CA TYR A 50 -15.95 -5.85 -6.39
C TYR A 50 -15.03 -4.66 -6.68
N LEU A 51 -15.50 -3.45 -6.36
CA LEU A 51 -14.71 -2.21 -6.48
C LEU A 51 -14.32 -1.70 -5.09
N TRP A 52 -13.06 -1.32 -4.91
CA TRP A 52 -12.55 -0.76 -3.66
C TRP A 52 -11.48 0.33 -3.89
N PRO A 53 -11.61 1.53 -3.28
CA PRO A 53 -12.83 2.07 -2.69
C PRO A 53 -14.00 2.08 -3.69
N LEU A 54 -15.23 1.98 -3.19
CA LEU A 54 -16.43 2.04 -4.02
C LEU A 54 -16.57 3.46 -4.63
N PRO A 55 -16.72 3.61 -5.97
CA PRO A 55 -16.82 4.93 -6.60
C PRO A 55 -18.01 5.76 -6.12
N ALA A 56 -17.85 7.09 -6.11
CA ALA A 56 -18.86 8.02 -5.63
C ALA A 56 -20.20 7.93 -6.39
N GLN A 57 -20.18 7.71 -7.71
CA GLN A 57 -21.36 7.44 -8.54
C GLN A 57 -21.02 6.42 -9.63
N PHE A 58 -21.90 5.45 -9.87
CA PHE A 58 -21.77 4.51 -10.99
C PHE A 58 -23.12 3.94 -11.44
N THR A 59 -23.17 3.48 -12.69
CA THR A 59 -24.22 2.63 -13.25
C THR A 59 -23.58 1.50 -14.05
N SER A 60 -24.20 0.32 -14.02
CA SER A 60 -23.75 -0.88 -14.73
C SER A 60 -24.91 -1.54 -15.48
N GLY A 61 -24.58 -2.36 -16.48
CA GLY A 61 -25.53 -3.14 -17.27
C GLY A 61 -25.48 -4.65 -16.97
N ASN A 62 -25.78 -5.46 -17.98
CA ASN A 62 -25.84 -6.92 -17.86
C ASN A 62 -24.91 -7.67 -18.83
N ASP A 63 -24.25 -6.97 -19.75
CA ASP A 63 -23.37 -7.61 -20.73
C ASP A 63 -22.05 -8.06 -20.09
N THR A 64 -21.36 -8.98 -20.75
CA THR A 64 -19.98 -9.34 -20.43
C THR A 64 -19.12 -9.12 -21.67
N LEU A 65 -18.04 -8.38 -21.53
CA LEU A 65 -17.12 -7.99 -22.61
C LEU A 65 -15.80 -8.72 -22.48
N THR A 66 -15.22 -9.14 -23.60
CA THR A 66 -13.88 -9.71 -23.69
C THR A 66 -12.81 -8.63 -23.91
N VAL A 67 -11.65 -8.76 -23.27
CA VAL A 67 -10.55 -7.79 -23.34
C VAL A 67 -9.33 -8.40 -24.04
N ASP A 68 -8.81 -7.71 -25.05
CA ASP A 68 -7.64 -8.12 -25.84
C ASP A 68 -6.34 -8.08 -25.00
N PRO A 69 -5.56 -9.17 -24.90
CA PRO A 69 -4.24 -9.16 -24.26
C PRO A 69 -3.25 -8.14 -24.85
N ASN A 70 -3.46 -7.74 -26.11
CA ASN A 70 -2.65 -6.73 -26.81
C ASN A 70 -3.15 -5.29 -26.59
N LEU A 71 -3.99 -5.07 -25.56
CA LEU A 71 -4.62 -3.80 -25.20
C LEU A 71 -3.71 -2.59 -25.47
N THR A 72 -4.24 -1.63 -26.23
CA THR A 72 -3.54 -0.40 -26.64
C THR A 72 -3.95 0.80 -25.80
N LEU A 73 -3.01 1.70 -25.54
CA LEU A 73 -3.27 3.03 -24.96
C LEU A 73 -3.40 4.05 -26.10
N ASP A 74 -4.32 4.98 -25.93
CA ASP A 74 -4.59 6.11 -26.82
C ASP A 74 -4.73 7.37 -25.97
N PHE A 75 -3.63 8.11 -25.82
CA PHE A 75 -3.53 9.23 -24.89
C PHE A 75 -3.75 10.58 -25.59
N THR A 76 -4.59 11.43 -25.00
CA THR A 76 -4.83 12.81 -25.43
C THR A 76 -4.62 13.77 -24.27
N GLY A 77 -3.57 14.59 -24.34
CA GLY A 77 -3.35 15.72 -23.44
C GLY A 77 -3.98 17.02 -23.95
N ASN A 78 -4.17 17.97 -23.04
CA ASN A 78 -4.81 19.27 -23.29
C ASN A 78 -4.15 20.09 -24.41
N SER A 79 -2.82 20.03 -24.53
CA SER A 79 -2.08 20.73 -25.60
C SER A 79 -2.38 20.23 -27.04
N GLY A 80 -3.17 19.17 -27.23
CA GLY A 80 -3.66 18.71 -28.54
C GLY A 80 -2.61 18.09 -29.49
N SER A 81 -1.33 18.28 -29.19
CA SER A 81 -0.22 17.48 -29.71
C SER A 81 -0.24 16.10 -29.08
N GLY A 82 -0.02 15.04 -29.89
CA GLY A 82 0.17 13.66 -29.41
C GLY A 82 1.51 13.42 -28.71
N GLY A 83 1.83 14.23 -27.70
CA GLY A 83 2.90 13.97 -26.75
C GLY A 83 2.38 13.08 -25.63
N GLY A 84 3.05 11.97 -25.38
CA GLY A 84 2.71 11.04 -24.30
C GLY A 84 2.92 11.65 -22.92
N SER A 85 2.11 11.22 -21.94
CA SER A 85 2.37 11.46 -20.53
C SER A 85 3.02 10.22 -19.92
N VAL A 86 4.31 10.29 -19.59
CA VAL A 86 5.09 9.17 -19.03
C VAL A 86 4.41 8.57 -17.79
N VAL A 87 3.81 9.41 -16.95
CA VAL A 87 3.01 9.01 -15.77
C VAL A 87 1.85 8.09 -16.15
N VAL A 88 1.12 8.40 -17.23
CA VAL A 88 -0.03 7.63 -17.71
C VAL A 88 0.41 6.39 -18.49
N GLU A 89 1.48 6.49 -19.28
CA GLU A 89 2.04 5.39 -20.08
C GLU A 89 2.62 4.28 -19.19
N GLU A 90 3.44 4.63 -18.19
CA GLU A 90 3.98 3.66 -17.23
C GLU A 90 2.88 3.06 -16.34
N ALA A 91 1.87 3.86 -15.95
CA ALA A 91 0.72 3.36 -15.23
C ALA A 91 -0.11 2.38 -16.07
N PHE A 92 -0.36 2.67 -17.35
CA PHE A 92 -1.04 1.76 -18.26
C PHE A 92 -0.28 0.43 -18.40
N GLU A 93 1.03 0.46 -18.65
CA GLU A 93 1.82 -0.76 -18.77
C GLU A 93 2.00 -1.50 -17.42
N ARG A 94 1.92 -0.82 -16.26
CA ARG A 94 1.76 -1.47 -14.94
C ARG A 94 0.41 -2.18 -14.83
N TYR A 95 -0.70 -1.49 -15.10
CA TYR A 95 -2.05 -2.05 -14.97
C TYR A 95 -2.30 -3.19 -15.96
N LYS A 96 -1.76 -3.12 -17.18
CA LYS A 96 -1.79 -4.21 -18.15
C LYS A 96 -1.10 -5.49 -17.62
N LYS A 97 0.03 -5.37 -16.92
CA LYS A 97 0.70 -6.51 -16.25
C LYS A 97 -0.10 -7.08 -15.08
N ILE A 98 -0.88 -6.25 -14.39
CA ILE A 98 -1.79 -6.68 -13.31
C ILE A 98 -3.00 -7.43 -13.91
N ILE A 99 -3.66 -6.83 -14.90
CA ILE A 99 -4.85 -7.38 -15.57
C ILE A 99 -4.54 -8.73 -16.25
N PHE A 100 -3.42 -8.82 -16.97
CA PHE A 100 -3.01 -10.02 -17.70
C PHE A 100 -1.97 -10.87 -16.93
N LYS A 101 -1.98 -10.81 -15.59
CA LYS A 101 -1.10 -11.61 -14.70
C LYS A 101 -1.24 -13.12 -14.92
N HIS A 102 -2.44 -13.58 -15.25
CA HIS A 102 -2.65 -14.93 -15.76
C HIS A 102 -2.44 -14.95 -17.26
N GLY A 103 -1.55 -15.83 -17.74
CA GLY A 103 -1.22 -15.97 -19.14
C GLY A 103 -2.39 -16.40 -20.01
N SER A 104 -3.19 -15.43 -20.47
CA SER A 104 -3.97 -15.58 -21.69
C SER A 104 -3.03 -16.04 -22.79
N LYS A 105 -3.47 -16.97 -23.64
CA LYS A 105 -2.70 -17.31 -24.84
C LYS A 105 -2.58 -16.05 -25.70
N LEU A 106 -1.47 -15.91 -26.44
CA LEU A 106 -1.40 -14.94 -27.53
C LEU A 106 -2.63 -15.15 -28.41
N ALA A 107 -3.40 -14.09 -28.60
CA ALA A 107 -4.64 -14.12 -29.39
C ALA A 107 -4.36 -14.77 -30.75
N LYS A 108 -5.17 -15.73 -31.15
CA LYS A 108 -5.06 -16.27 -32.50
C LYS A 108 -5.48 -15.18 -33.47
N SER A 109 -4.73 -15.01 -34.55
CA SER A 109 -5.09 -14.11 -35.64
C SER A 109 -6.53 -14.37 -36.12
N GLY A 110 -7.44 -13.44 -35.83
CA GLY A 110 -8.87 -13.56 -36.13
C GLY A 110 -9.81 -13.73 -34.91
N GLU A 111 -9.30 -13.82 -33.67
CA GLU A 111 -10.14 -13.74 -32.47
C GLU A 111 -10.61 -12.28 -32.26
N TYR A 112 -11.93 -12.09 -32.13
CA TYR A 112 -12.58 -10.79 -31.92
C TYR A 112 -12.73 -10.49 -30.43
N PHE A 113 -12.27 -9.32 -30.00
CA PHE A 113 -12.42 -8.82 -28.63
C PHE A 113 -13.33 -7.59 -28.59
N ASP A 114 -14.14 -7.48 -27.54
CA ASP A 114 -15.05 -6.36 -27.33
C ASP A 114 -14.35 -5.07 -26.91
N VAL A 115 -13.17 -5.19 -26.30
CA VAL A 115 -12.30 -4.09 -25.84
C VAL A 115 -10.87 -4.37 -26.28
N ASN A 116 -10.30 -3.49 -27.10
CA ASN A 116 -8.92 -3.57 -27.62
C ASN A 116 -8.10 -2.27 -27.46
N ARG A 117 -8.74 -1.18 -26.99
CA ARG A 117 -8.13 0.12 -26.73
C ARG A 117 -8.70 0.75 -25.45
N VAL A 118 -7.83 1.44 -24.73
CA VAL A 118 -8.15 2.36 -23.64
C VAL A 118 -7.76 3.76 -24.09
N THR A 119 -8.74 4.62 -24.32
CA THR A 119 -8.50 6.05 -24.61
C THR A 119 -8.47 6.82 -23.29
N VAL A 120 -7.40 7.58 -23.03
CA VAL A 120 -7.22 8.37 -21.81
C VAL A 120 -7.08 9.85 -22.18
N ILE A 121 -7.98 10.68 -21.68
CA ILE A 121 -8.04 12.12 -21.92
C ILE A 121 -7.71 12.86 -20.62
N VAL A 122 -6.75 13.78 -20.66
CA VAL A 122 -6.34 14.60 -19.51
C VAL A 122 -6.38 16.08 -19.87
N HIS A 123 -7.22 16.84 -19.16
CA HIS A 123 -7.51 18.25 -19.44
C HIS A 123 -6.51 19.26 -18.87
N SER A 124 -5.46 18.81 -18.17
CA SER A 124 -4.40 19.66 -17.65
C SER A 124 -3.03 19.08 -17.99
N ASP A 125 -2.18 19.91 -18.59
CA ASP A 125 -0.77 19.58 -18.83
C ASP A 125 0.09 19.77 -17.55
N ASN A 126 -0.51 20.14 -16.40
CA ASN A 126 0.18 20.25 -15.10
C ASN A 126 0.26 18.88 -14.39
N ASP A 127 1.49 18.43 -14.10
CA ASP A 127 1.81 17.22 -13.34
C ASP A 127 2.41 17.52 -11.95
N GLU A 128 2.15 18.70 -11.39
CA GLU A 128 2.52 19.02 -10.01
C GLU A 128 1.64 18.23 -9.01
N LEU A 129 2.30 17.49 -8.11
CA LEU A 129 1.66 16.70 -7.07
C LEU A 129 1.76 17.46 -5.73
N GLN A 130 0.64 18.02 -5.29
CA GLN A 130 0.48 18.69 -4.00
C GLN A 130 -0.87 18.30 -3.36
N LEU A 131 -1.20 18.86 -2.20
CA LEU A 131 -2.48 18.60 -1.54
C LEU A 131 -3.63 19.19 -2.36
N GLY A 132 -4.66 18.39 -2.63
CA GLY A 132 -5.83 18.85 -3.39
C GLY A 132 -5.64 18.89 -4.91
N ALA A 133 -4.56 18.30 -5.44
CA ALA A 133 -4.47 17.95 -6.86
C ALA A 133 -5.72 17.17 -7.32
N ASP A 134 -6.20 17.40 -8.55
CA ASP A 134 -7.52 16.89 -8.97
C ASP A 134 -7.47 15.40 -9.32
N GLU A 135 -7.88 14.57 -8.37
CA GLU A 135 -8.00 13.11 -8.50
C GLU A 135 -9.36 12.63 -9.04
N SER A 136 -10.18 13.52 -9.63
CA SER A 136 -11.47 13.13 -10.21
C SER A 136 -11.35 12.55 -11.63
N TYR A 137 -12.23 11.60 -11.94
CA TYR A 137 -12.31 10.98 -13.27
C TYR A 137 -13.73 10.55 -13.61
N SER A 138 -14.02 10.49 -14.91
CA SER A 138 -15.11 9.69 -15.48
C SER A 138 -14.51 8.47 -16.19
N LEU A 139 -15.13 7.30 -16.03
CA LEU A 139 -14.74 6.04 -16.68
C LEU A 139 -15.97 5.43 -17.37
N LEU A 140 -15.87 5.25 -18.69
CA LEU A 140 -16.87 4.63 -19.55
C LEU A 140 -16.31 3.34 -20.14
N VAL A 141 -17.03 2.23 -19.99
CA VAL A 141 -16.70 0.93 -20.59
C VAL A 141 -17.88 0.46 -21.43
N THR A 142 -17.68 0.34 -22.75
CA THR A 142 -18.72 -0.12 -23.69
C THR A 142 -18.18 -1.15 -24.68
N LYS A 143 -19.08 -1.97 -25.24
CA LYS A 143 -18.74 -2.89 -26.33
C LYS A 143 -18.32 -2.10 -27.56
N SER A 144 -17.08 -2.31 -28.03
CA SER A 144 -16.67 -1.80 -29.34
C SER A 144 -17.54 -2.41 -30.43
N ASN A 145 -18.10 -1.55 -31.28
CA ASN A 145 -19.00 -1.93 -32.37
C ASN A 145 -18.78 -1.00 -33.57
N GLU A 146 -19.02 -1.50 -34.77
CA GLU A 146 -18.68 -0.85 -36.06
C GLU A 146 -19.35 0.52 -36.31
N ARG A 147 -20.20 0.99 -35.39
CA ARG A 147 -20.93 2.27 -35.47
C ARG A 147 -20.61 3.23 -34.32
N SER A 148 -19.83 2.82 -33.33
CA SER A 148 -19.39 3.69 -32.23
C SER A 148 -17.96 4.17 -32.48
N ILE A 149 -17.80 5.50 -32.55
CA ILE A 149 -16.49 6.16 -32.57
C ILE A 149 -15.77 5.96 -31.22
N ILE A 150 -16.53 5.71 -30.15
CA ILE A 150 -16.09 5.57 -28.75
C ILE A 150 -16.18 4.09 -28.32
N GLY A 151 -15.80 3.17 -29.20
CA GLY A 151 -15.85 1.73 -28.93
C GLY A 151 -14.67 1.27 -28.05
N GLY A 152 -14.98 0.74 -26.85
CA GLY A 152 -13.98 0.23 -25.89
C GLY A 152 -14.06 0.95 -24.54
N VAL A 153 -12.91 1.30 -23.98
CA VAL A 153 -12.78 2.00 -22.69
C VAL A 153 -12.35 3.44 -22.91
N SER A 154 -12.98 4.38 -22.19
CA SER A 154 -12.55 5.78 -22.10
C SER A 154 -12.42 6.20 -20.64
N ILE A 155 -11.31 6.85 -20.31
CA ILE A 155 -11.07 7.54 -19.04
C ILE A 155 -10.86 9.02 -19.35
N GLU A 156 -11.61 9.89 -18.68
CA GLU A 156 -11.51 11.34 -18.81
C GLU A 156 -11.26 11.96 -17.43
N ALA A 157 -10.22 12.77 -17.29
CA ALA A 157 -9.79 13.33 -16.01
C ALA A 157 -9.26 14.77 -16.14
N ASN A 158 -9.38 15.54 -15.06
CA ASN A 158 -8.84 16.89 -14.99
C ASN A 158 -7.31 16.93 -14.85
N SER A 159 -6.70 15.88 -14.27
CA SER A 159 -5.24 15.73 -14.14
C SER A 159 -4.79 14.30 -14.42
N VAL A 160 -3.48 14.10 -14.58
CA VAL A 160 -2.87 12.75 -14.64
C VAL A 160 -3.22 11.89 -13.43
N TYR A 161 -3.41 12.49 -12.25
CA TYR A 161 -3.73 11.75 -11.02
C TYR A 161 -5.15 11.20 -11.00
N GLY A 162 -6.11 11.94 -11.57
CA GLY A 162 -7.46 11.42 -11.84
C GLY A 162 -7.41 10.22 -12.80
N ALA A 163 -6.61 10.31 -13.87
CA ALA A 163 -6.40 9.20 -14.80
C ALA A 163 -5.78 7.96 -14.12
N LEU A 164 -4.83 8.14 -13.18
CA LEU A 164 -4.31 7.03 -12.36
C LEU A 164 -5.41 6.35 -11.53
N ARG A 165 -6.34 7.11 -10.92
CA ARG A 165 -7.45 6.53 -10.17
C ARG A 165 -8.49 5.83 -11.07
N GLY A 166 -8.66 6.32 -12.30
CA GLY A 166 -9.47 5.67 -13.34
C GLY A 166 -8.87 4.34 -13.82
N LEU A 167 -7.55 4.28 -14.05
CA LEU A 167 -6.85 3.06 -14.43
C LEU A 167 -6.88 1.99 -13.32
N GLU A 168 -6.77 2.41 -12.05
CA GLU A 168 -7.00 1.52 -10.90
C GLU A 168 -8.39 0.86 -10.97
N THR A 169 -9.44 1.66 -11.05
CA THR A 169 -10.82 1.17 -11.11
C THR A 169 -11.07 0.30 -12.34
N LEU A 170 -10.49 0.62 -13.50
CA LEU A 170 -10.52 -0.23 -14.69
C LEU A 170 -9.89 -1.60 -14.42
N SER A 171 -8.76 -1.65 -13.72
CA SER A 171 -8.09 -2.93 -13.40
C SER A 171 -8.95 -3.83 -12.51
N GLN A 172 -9.78 -3.25 -11.64
CA GLN A 172 -10.73 -3.97 -10.77
C GLN A 172 -12.00 -4.43 -11.53
N LEU A 173 -12.39 -3.75 -12.62
CA LEU A 173 -13.45 -4.20 -13.52
C LEU A 173 -13.04 -5.43 -14.34
N CYS A 174 -11.75 -5.57 -14.64
CA CYS A 174 -11.17 -6.68 -15.40
C CYS A 174 -10.94 -7.93 -14.52
N LYS A 175 -11.58 -9.05 -14.88
CA LYS A 175 -11.36 -10.37 -14.25
C LYS A 175 -10.82 -11.38 -15.24
N PHE A 176 -9.98 -12.31 -14.79
CA PHE A 176 -9.59 -13.49 -15.57
C PHE A 176 -10.57 -14.64 -15.35
N ASP A 177 -11.23 -15.09 -16.42
CA ASP A 177 -12.11 -16.26 -16.41
C ASP A 177 -11.26 -17.53 -16.66
N TYR A 178 -11.24 -18.46 -15.70
CA TYR A 178 -10.44 -19.69 -15.80
C TYR A 178 -11.03 -20.76 -16.74
N GLY A 179 -12.30 -20.66 -17.07
CA GLY A 179 -13.02 -21.56 -17.98
C GLY A 179 -12.67 -21.28 -19.44
N VAL A 180 -12.90 -20.05 -19.91
CA VAL A 180 -12.56 -19.63 -21.28
C VAL A 180 -11.12 -19.13 -21.44
N LYS A 181 -10.46 -18.76 -20.32
CA LYS A 181 -9.03 -18.37 -20.24
C LYS A 181 -8.71 -17.04 -20.93
N THR A 182 -9.62 -16.08 -20.78
CA THR A 182 -9.50 -14.69 -21.24
C THR A 182 -9.81 -13.71 -20.10
N VAL A 183 -9.43 -12.45 -20.27
CA VAL A 183 -9.90 -11.37 -19.40
C VAL A 183 -11.26 -10.88 -19.88
N GLN A 184 -12.16 -10.64 -18.93
CA GLN A 184 -13.52 -10.17 -19.16
C GLN A 184 -13.86 -8.99 -18.23
N ILE A 185 -14.85 -8.18 -18.64
CA ILE A 185 -15.52 -7.18 -17.82
C ILE A 185 -17.01 -7.53 -17.79
N HIS A 186 -17.52 -7.95 -16.63
CA HIS A 186 -18.95 -8.24 -16.42
C HIS A 186 -19.75 -6.98 -16.11
N LYS A 187 -21.07 -7.05 -16.27
CA LYS A 187 -22.04 -5.96 -16.00
C LYS A 187 -21.79 -4.71 -16.84
N ALA A 188 -21.30 -4.88 -18.07
CA ALA A 188 -21.18 -3.79 -19.02
C ALA A 188 -22.56 -3.36 -19.58
N PRO A 189 -22.70 -2.13 -20.12
CA PRO A 189 -21.74 -1.03 -20.05
C PRO A 189 -21.59 -0.49 -18.63
N TRP A 190 -20.38 -0.03 -18.29
CA TRP A 190 -20.15 0.73 -17.05
C TRP A 190 -20.03 2.22 -17.37
N PHE A 191 -20.65 3.05 -16.54
CA PHE A 191 -20.39 4.48 -16.47
C PHE A 191 -20.15 4.83 -15.00
N ILE A 192 -18.99 5.43 -14.72
CA ILE A 192 -18.51 5.74 -13.37
C ILE A 192 -18.08 7.20 -13.36
N GLN A 193 -18.50 7.96 -12.33
CA GLN A 193 -18.00 9.30 -12.04
C GLN A 193 -17.55 9.34 -10.59
N ASP A 194 -16.27 9.62 -10.37
CA ASP A 194 -15.63 9.40 -9.08
C ASP A 194 -14.65 10.51 -8.72
N LYS A 195 -14.49 10.73 -7.42
CA LYS A 195 -13.52 11.63 -6.81
C LYS A 195 -13.40 11.33 -5.31
N PRO A 196 -12.23 11.53 -4.70
CA PRO A 196 -12.08 11.32 -3.27
C PRO A 196 -12.93 12.29 -2.45
N ARG A 197 -13.48 11.81 -1.33
CA ARG A 197 -14.19 12.65 -0.34
C ARG A 197 -13.24 13.59 0.42
N PHE A 198 -11.98 13.20 0.59
CA PHE A 198 -10.97 13.92 1.34
C PHE A 198 -9.65 13.97 0.56
N ALA A 199 -9.03 15.14 0.52
CA ALA A 199 -7.78 15.39 -0.22
C ALA A 199 -6.55 14.75 0.43
N TYR A 200 -6.54 14.56 1.75
CA TYR A 200 -5.48 13.84 2.47
C TYR A 200 -5.94 12.41 2.79
N ARG A 201 -5.23 11.40 2.30
CA ARG A 201 -5.49 9.97 2.56
C ARG A 201 -4.16 9.27 2.80
N GLY A 202 -3.68 9.42 4.03
CA GLY A 202 -2.34 9.01 4.46
C GLY A 202 -2.21 7.54 4.89
N LEU A 203 -0.99 7.02 4.77
CA LEU A 203 -0.47 5.88 5.53
C LEU A 203 0.82 6.33 6.23
N LEU A 204 0.95 6.07 7.53
CA LEU A 204 2.21 6.31 8.26
C LEU A 204 3.11 5.08 8.16
N LEU A 205 4.40 5.32 7.92
CA LEU A 205 5.44 4.30 7.86
C LEU A 205 6.64 4.71 8.73
N ASP A 206 6.81 4.01 9.85
CA ASP A 206 7.98 4.10 10.72
C ASP A 206 9.13 3.27 10.12
N THR A 207 10.27 3.91 9.89
CA THR A 207 11.52 3.24 9.49
C THR A 207 12.68 3.44 10.49
N SER A 208 12.40 4.02 11.66
CA SER A 208 13.37 4.22 12.73
C SER A 208 13.40 3.03 13.69
N ARG A 209 12.23 2.62 14.20
CA ARG A 209 12.08 1.49 15.15
C ARG A 209 12.55 0.18 14.56
N HIS A 210 12.41 0.04 13.24
CA HIS A 210 12.95 -1.05 12.44
C HIS A 210 13.26 -0.50 11.04
N TYR A 211 14.48 -0.70 10.54
CA TYR A 211 14.82 -0.35 9.17
C TYR A 211 14.01 -1.19 8.17
N LEU A 212 13.43 -0.54 7.17
CA LEU A 212 12.73 -1.21 6.06
C LEU A 212 13.51 -1.07 4.75
N PRO A 213 13.88 -2.17 4.06
CA PRO A 213 14.52 -2.08 2.76
C PRO A 213 13.68 -1.31 1.75
N ILE A 214 14.33 -0.51 0.90
CA ILE A 214 13.71 0.37 -0.12
C ILE A 214 12.63 -0.35 -0.95
N GLU A 215 12.89 -1.60 -1.36
CA GLU A 215 11.94 -2.40 -2.14
C GLU A 215 10.65 -2.76 -1.37
N ILE A 216 10.68 -2.79 -0.04
CA ILE A 216 9.49 -2.96 0.80
C ILE A 216 8.71 -1.64 0.87
N ILE A 217 9.40 -0.50 0.98
CA ILE A 217 8.76 0.83 0.92
C ILE A 217 8.05 1.01 -0.44
N LYS A 218 8.72 0.64 -1.54
CA LYS A 218 8.12 0.61 -2.90
C LYS A 218 6.89 -0.31 -2.98
N GLN A 219 6.93 -1.50 -2.39
CA GLN A 219 5.76 -2.40 -2.34
C GLN A 219 4.59 -1.83 -1.51
N ILE A 220 4.87 -1.08 -0.45
CA ILE A 220 3.86 -0.36 0.35
C ILE A 220 3.24 0.77 -0.47
N ILE A 221 4.05 1.60 -1.13
CA ILE A 221 3.58 2.69 -2.02
C ILE A 221 2.74 2.13 -3.18
N GLU A 222 3.12 0.99 -3.76
CA GLU A 222 2.30 0.33 -4.77
C GLU A 222 0.96 -0.18 -4.18
N SER A 223 0.98 -0.78 -3.00
CA SER A 223 -0.25 -1.23 -2.30
C SER A 223 -1.18 -0.07 -1.93
N MET A 224 -0.62 1.08 -1.55
CA MET A 224 -1.35 2.34 -1.32
C MET A 224 -2.06 2.82 -2.59
N SER A 225 -1.44 2.67 -3.76
CA SER A 225 -2.03 3.08 -5.03
C SER A 225 -3.30 2.29 -5.37
N TYR A 226 -3.32 0.98 -5.08
CA TYR A 226 -4.51 0.12 -5.23
C TYR A 226 -5.67 0.58 -4.32
N ALA A 227 -5.35 0.95 -3.08
CA ALA A 227 -6.32 1.50 -2.13
C ALA A 227 -6.73 2.96 -2.42
N LYS A 228 -6.19 3.58 -3.48
CA LYS A 228 -6.32 5.02 -3.80
C LYS A 228 -5.92 5.96 -2.65
N LEU A 229 -4.95 5.55 -1.82
CA LEU A 229 -4.27 6.44 -0.87
C LEU A 229 -3.30 7.37 -1.64
N ASN A 230 -2.97 8.53 -1.06
CA ASN A 230 -2.24 9.59 -1.78
C ASN A 230 -1.19 10.35 -0.95
N VAL A 231 -0.94 9.98 0.31
CA VAL A 231 0.20 10.47 1.10
C VAL A 231 0.87 9.31 1.82
N LEU A 232 2.18 9.16 1.64
CA LEU A 232 3.04 8.40 2.54
C LEU A 232 3.56 9.39 3.58
N HIS A 233 3.10 9.26 4.83
CA HIS A 233 3.70 9.93 5.97
C HIS A 233 4.90 9.06 6.38
N TRP A 234 6.09 9.45 5.94
CA TRP A 234 7.30 8.70 6.24
C TRP A 234 7.90 9.24 7.54
N HIS A 235 7.79 8.43 8.59
CA HIS A 235 8.40 8.65 9.90
C HIS A 235 9.81 8.04 9.87
N ILE A 236 10.80 8.88 9.55
CA ILE A 236 12.12 8.41 9.08
C ILE A 236 13.10 8.15 10.23
N ILE A 237 13.00 8.94 11.31
CA ILE A 237 13.97 9.03 12.42
C ILE A 237 13.22 9.12 13.76
N ASP A 238 13.78 8.53 14.83
CA ASP A 238 13.22 8.50 16.19
C ASP A 238 14.35 8.21 17.23
N GLU A 239 14.00 7.86 18.47
CA GLU A 239 14.89 7.44 19.56
C GLU A 239 15.86 6.34 19.10
N GLU A 240 15.36 5.25 18.52
CA GLU A 240 16.17 4.04 18.32
C GLU A 240 17.09 4.08 17.10
N SER A 241 16.76 4.81 16.02
CA SER A 241 17.71 4.98 14.92
C SER A 241 17.59 6.25 14.06
N PHE A 242 18.72 6.62 13.44
CA PHE A 242 18.83 7.70 12.45
C PHE A 242 19.36 7.15 11.12
N PRO A 243 18.50 6.51 10.28
CA PRO A 243 18.95 5.85 9.05
C PRO A 243 19.23 6.82 7.88
N LEU A 244 18.64 8.02 7.87
CA LEU A 244 18.73 8.94 6.72
C LEU A 244 20.05 9.71 6.67
N GLU A 245 20.56 9.93 5.46
CA GLU A 245 21.66 10.84 5.17
C GLU A 245 21.21 12.32 5.19
N VAL A 246 21.92 13.14 5.98
CA VAL A 246 21.77 14.60 6.00
C VAL A 246 23.13 15.23 5.63
N PRO A 247 23.34 15.70 4.40
CA PRO A 247 24.64 16.19 3.93
C PRO A 247 25.25 17.32 4.75
N SER A 248 24.44 18.20 5.34
CA SER A 248 24.90 19.28 6.24
C SER A 248 25.40 18.76 7.60
N TYR A 249 24.91 17.59 8.04
CA TYR A 249 25.20 16.99 9.34
C TYR A 249 25.53 15.49 9.22
N PRO A 250 26.60 15.12 8.48
CA PRO A 250 26.84 13.74 8.03
C PRO A 250 27.23 12.76 9.16
N ASN A 251 27.41 13.22 10.41
CA ASN A 251 27.58 12.30 11.52
C ASN A 251 26.24 11.76 12.06
N LEU A 252 25.07 12.35 11.74
CA LEU A 252 23.77 11.90 12.24
C LEU A 252 23.54 10.41 11.93
N TRP A 253 23.97 9.93 10.75
CA TRP A 253 23.83 8.51 10.36
C TRP A 253 24.54 7.51 11.30
N LYS A 254 25.37 7.97 12.25
CA LYS A 254 25.92 7.14 13.34
C LYS A 254 24.83 6.61 14.29
N GLY A 255 23.64 7.23 14.29
CA GLY A 255 22.45 6.70 14.94
C GLY A 255 21.79 5.53 14.21
N ALA A 256 22.17 5.20 12.97
CA ALA A 256 21.63 4.03 12.28
C ALA A 256 22.16 2.71 12.89
N TYR A 257 21.31 1.67 12.95
CA TYR A 257 21.64 0.35 13.52
C TYR A 257 22.94 -0.25 12.95
N THR A 258 23.08 -0.27 11.63
CA THR A 258 24.35 -0.59 10.96
C THR A 258 24.57 0.28 9.73
N LYS A 259 25.76 0.15 9.12
CA LYS A 259 26.11 0.83 7.87
C LYS A 259 25.40 0.31 6.60
N TRP A 260 24.45 -0.62 6.74
CA TRP A 260 23.65 -1.16 5.65
C TRP A 260 22.15 -0.88 5.81
N GLU A 261 21.74 -0.30 6.95
CA GLU A 261 20.36 -0.03 7.35
C GLU A 261 20.16 1.49 7.34
N ARG A 262 20.33 2.07 6.15
CA ARG A 262 20.44 3.51 5.92
C ARG A 262 19.82 3.88 4.57
N TYR A 263 19.37 5.12 4.47
CA TYR A 263 18.86 5.73 3.23
C TYR A 263 19.78 6.87 2.83
N THR A 264 20.40 6.78 1.66
CA THR A 264 21.14 7.89 1.04
C THR A 264 20.17 8.96 0.54
N VAL A 265 20.72 10.12 0.14
CA VAL A 265 19.93 11.15 -0.56
C VAL A 265 19.29 10.57 -1.83
N GLU A 266 20.03 9.78 -2.60
CA GLU A 266 19.55 9.12 -3.82
C GLU A 266 18.42 8.12 -3.55
N ASP A 267 18.52 7.31 -2.49
CA ASP A 267 17.46 6.35 -2.10
C ASP A 267 16.14 7.07 -1.74
N ALA A 268 16.24 8.20 -1.04
CA ALA A 268 15.08 9.00 -0.67
C ALA A 268 14.44 9.70 -1.89
N ILE A 269 15.25 10.19 -2.83
CA ILE A 269 14.76 10.73 -4.12
C ILE A 269 14.07 9.63 -4.94
N GLU A 270 14.65 8.42 -5.04
CA GLU A 270 14.02 7.32 -5.77
C GLU A 270 12.65 6.95 -5.19
N ILE A 271 12.51 6.95 -3.86
CA ILE A 271 11.24 6.71 -3.17
C ILE A 271 10.21 7.81 -3.47
N VAL A 272 10.63 9.08 -3.51
CA VAL A 272 9.78 10.24 -3.86
C VAL A 272 9.28 10.15 -5.31
N ASP A 273 10.17 9.90 -6.27
CA ASP A 273 9.80 9.78 -7.69
C ASP A 273 8.90 8.56 -7.94
N PHE A 274 9.22 7.41 -7.34
CA PHE A 274 8.41 6.19 -7.42
C PHE A 274 6.99 6.38 -6.84
N ALA A 275 6.83 7.26 -5.84
CA ALA A 275 5.55 7.68 -5.29
C ALA A 275 4.82 8.68 -6.19
N LYS A 276 5.52 9.68 -6.79
CA LYS A 276 4.92 10.62 -7.76
C LYS A 276 4.31 9.87 -8.95
N MET A 277 4.98 8.84 -9.47
CA MET A 277 4.48 7.97 -10.55
C MET A 277 3.24 7.11 -10.18
N ARG A 278 2.79 7.19 -8.92
CA ARG A 278 1.55 6.59 -8.40
C ARG A 278 0.56 7.62 -7.83
N GLY A 279 0.86 8.91 -7.96
CA GLY A 279 0.08 10.00 -7.38
C GLY A 279 0.09 9.96 -5.85
N ILE A 280 1.21 9.61 -5.23
CA ILE A 280 1.39 9.57 -3.78
C ILE A 280 2.45 10.62 -3.42
N ASN A 281 2.06 11.59 -2.58
CA ASN A 281 2.99 12.52 -1.96
C ASN A 281 3.83 11.78 -0.90
N VAL A 282 5.06 12.21 -0.68
CA VAL A 282 5.87 11.75 0.47
C VAL A 282 6.00 12.93 1.43
N MET A 283 5.28 12.86 2.55
CA MET A 283 5.42 13.77 3.67
C MET A 283 6.47 13.21 4.60
N ALA A 284 7.66 13.81 4.59
CA ALA A 284 8.70 13.49 5.55
C ALA A 284 8.36 14.04 6.94
N GLU A 285 8.85 13.34 7.96
CA GLU A 285 8.80 13.73 9.35
C GLU A 285 10.20 13.86 9.95
N VAL A 286 10.36 14.90 10.77
CA VAL A 286 11.46 15.08 11.72
C VAL A 286 10.81 15.42 13.05
N ASP A 287 10.59 14.40 13.88
CA ASP A 287 10.05 14.62 15.22
C ASP A 287 11.05 15.41 16.08
N VAL A 288 10.57 16.48 16.70
CA VAL A 288 11.32 17.29 17.65
C VAL A 288 10.37 17.89 18.72
N PRO A 289 10.80 18.01 19.99
CA PRO A 289 12.13 17.71 20.52
C PRO A 289 12.24 16.34 21.22
N GLY A 290 11.17 15.54 21.29
CA GLY A 290 11.23 14.14 21.74
C GLY A 290 11.95 13.24 20.73
N HIS A 291 11.92 11.92 20.95
CA HIS A 291 12.24 10.93 19.92
C HIS A 291 13.63 11.13 19.27
N ALA A 292 14.64 11.37 20.13
CA ALA A 292 15.89 11.99 19.70
C ALA A 292 17.20 11.37 20.23
N GLU A 293 17.18 10.24 20.94
CA GLU A 293 18.44 9.61 21.40
C GLU A 293 19.42 9.37 20.23
N SER A 294 18.96 8.75 19.12
CA SER A 294 19.80 8.39 17.96
C SER A 294 20.63 9.55 17.39
N TRP A 295 20.12 10.79 17.44
CA TRP A 295 20.77 11.98 16.88
C TRP A 295 22.13 12.26 17.53
N GLY A 296 22.21 12.10 18.85
CA GLY A 296 23.42 12.39 19.62
C GLY A 296 24.50 11.32 19.53
N ALA A 297 24.22 10.14 18.96
CA ALA A 297 25.27 9.22 18.50
C ALA A 297 26.13 9.86 17.38
N GLY A 298 25.53 10.78 16.61
CA GLY A 298 26.21 11.65 15.66
C GLY A 298 26.87 12.86 16.32
N TYR A 299 26.09 13.59 17.12
CA TYR A 299 26.43 14.90 17.69
C TYR A 299 26.02 14.98 19.17
N PRO A 300 26.84 14.49 20.13
CA PRO A 300 26.45 14.36 21.53
C PRO A 300 26.03 15.65 22.23
N ASP A 301 26.45 16.81 21.73
CA ASP A 301 26.05 18.12 22.26
C ASP A 301 24.56 18.45 22.05
N LEU A 302 23.83 17.69 21.24
CA LEU A 302 22.36 17.76 21.11
C LEU A 302 21.64 17.24 22.36
N TRP A 303 22.27 16.34 23.10
CA TRP A 303 21.72 15.78 24.34
C TRP A 303 21.83 16.80 25.50
N PRO A 304 20.82 16.92 26.37
CA PRO A 304 20.94 17.65 27.63
C PRO A 304 22.13 17.19 28.47
N SER A 305 22.36 15.87 28.59
CA SER A 305 23.60 15.33 29.16
C SER A 305 23.86 13.89 28.70
N PRO A 306 25.07 13.32 28.91
CA PRO A 306 25.34 11.91 28.63
C PRO A 306 24.46 10.91 29.41
N SER A 307 23.77 11.37 30.46
CA SER A 307 22.79 10.60 31.25
C SER A 307 21.33 10.99 30.96
N CYS A 308 21.09 11.97 30.08
CA CYS A 308 19.78 12.51 29.72
C CYS A 308 19.82 12.85 28.22
N LYS A 309 19.56 11.84 27.38
CA LYS A 309 19.81 11.88 25.93
C LYS A 309 18.64 12.43 25.11
N GLU A 310 17.50 12.61 25.73
CA GLU A 310 16.33 13.23 25.11
C GLU A 310 15.41 13.80 26.21
N PRO A 311 14.45 14.68 25.87
CA PRO A 311 14.33 15.43 24.61
C PRO A 311 15.55 16.33 24.32
N LEU A 312 15.69 16.77 23.06
CA LEU A 312 16.79 17.62 22.57
C LEU A 312 17.05 18.83 23.48
N ASP A 313 18.31 19.27 23.56
CA ASP A 313 18.70 20.42 24.38
C ASP A 313 18.33 21.76 23.72
N VAL A 314 17.11 22.20 24.00
CA VAL A 314 16.54 23.47 23.53
C VAL A 314 17.21 24.74 24.10
N SER A 315 18.14 24.61 25.06
CA SER A 315 18.90 25.76 25.59
C SER A 315 20.09 26.17 24.72
N LYS A 316 20.48 25.31 23.76
CA LYS A 316 21.65 25.52 22.87
C LYS A 316 21.21 26.00 21.49
N ASN A 317 21.75 27.13 21.03
CA ASN A 317 21.60 27.59 19.63
C ASN A 317 21.96 26.49 18.61
N TYR A 318 22.99 25.70 18.92
CA TYR A 318 23.46 24.59 18.08
C TYR A 318 22.37 23.57 17.75
N THR A 319 21.42 23.32 18.65
CA THR A 319 20.28 22.43 18.41
C THR A 319 19.39 22.99 17.30
N PHE A 320 19.15 24.30 17.28
CA PHE A 320 18.39 24.98 16.23
C PHE A 320 19.17 25.08 14.92
N ASP A 321 20.50 25.23 14.96
CA ASP A 321 21.36 25.17 13.77
C ASP A 321 21.24 23.78 13.09
N VAL A 322 21.31 22.70 13.88
CA VAL A 322 21.15 21.31 13.39
C VAL A 322 19.77 21.08 12.78
N ILE A 323 18.69 21.42 13.51
CA ILE A 323 17.31 21.29 12.99
C ILE A 323 17.16 22.12 11.70
N SER A 324 17.67 23.35 11.66
CA SER A 324 17.58 24.20 10.47
C SER A 324 18.30 23.62 9.26
N GLY A 325 19.43 22.92 9.44
CA GLY A 325 20.13 22.26 8.34
C GLY A 325 19.46 20.98 7.88
N ILE A 326 18.92 20.17 8.80
CA ILE A 326 18.10 18.99 8.46
C ILE A 326 16.90 19.41 7.60
N LEU A 327 16.14 20.41 8.05
CA LEU A 327 14.99 20.95 7.29
C LEU A 327 15.40 21.58 5.96
N ALA A 328 16.58 22.22 5.89
CA ALA A 328 17.09 22.80 4.64
C ALA A 328 17.55 21.75 3.62
N ASP A 329 18.08 20.61 4.06
CA ASP A 329 18.44 19.49 3.17
C ASP A 329 17.21 18.69 2.75
N MET A 330 16.33 18.32 3.70
CA MET A 330 15.11 17.56 3.41
C MET A 330 14.18 18.27 2.43
N ARG A 331 14.06 19.61 2.48
CA ARG A 331 13.27 20.39 1.49
C ARG A 331 13.79 20.31 0.05
N LYS A 332 14.99 19.76 -0.18
CA LYS A 332 15.53 19.47 -1.53
C LYS A 332 15.14 18.09 -2.02
N ILE A 333 14.74 17.20 -1.11
CA ILE A 333 14.42 15.78 -1.34
C ILE A 333 12.89 15.58 -1.40
N PHE A 334 12.16 16.21 -0.49
CA PHE A 334 10.71 16.06 -0.33
C PHE A 334 10.00 17.35 -0.83
N PRO A 335 9.41 17.33 -2.05
CA PRO A 335 8.81 18.52 -2.68
C PRO A 335 7.35 18.79 -2.25
N PHE A 336 6.79 17.96 -1.37
CA PHE A 336 5.42 18.14 -0.88
C PHE A 336 5.34 19.33 0.06
N GLU A 337 4.28 20.16 -0.07
CA GLU A 337 4.13 21.40 0.71
C GLU A 337 3.95 21.18 2.21
N LEU A 338 3.52 19.98 2.63
CA LEU A 338 3.42 19.60 4.05
C LEU A 338 4.65 18.82 4.50
N PHE A 339 5.07 19.11 5.73
CA PHE A 339 6.21 18.50 6.39
C PHE A 339 5.83 18.31 7.88
N HIS A 340 6.06 17.12 8.44
CA HIS A 340 5.69 16.83 9.83
C HIS A 340 6.85 17.11 10.79
N LEU A 341 6.55 17.67 11.96
CA LEU A 341 7.54 18.04 12.98
C LEU A 341 7.39 17.23 14.28
N GLY A 342 6.56 16.17 14.26
CA GLY A 342 6.16 15.40 15.44
C GLY A 342 5.67 16.31 16.57
N GLY A 343 6.36 16.26 17.70
CA GLY A 343 6.14 17.10 18.88
C GLY A 343 5.35 16.42 19.99
N ASP A 344 5.16 15.11 19.91
CA ASP A 344 4.50 14.27 20.91
C ASP A 344 5.45 13.70 21.98
N GLU A 345 4.83 13.07 22.99
CA GLU A 345 5.36 12.37 24.18
C GLU A 345 6.52 13.02 25.00
N VAL A 346 6.88 14.28 24.73
CA VAL A 346 8.03 15.04 25.30
C VAL A 346 8.16 14.92 26.82
N ASN A 347 9.07 14.05 27.27
CA ASN A 347 9.37 13.86 28.69
C ASN A 347 10.32 14.94 29.24
N THR A 348 9.76 16.03 29.77
CA THR A 348 10.53 17.17 30.28
C THR A 348 11.45 16.88 31.49
N THR A 349 11.43 15.66 32.05
CA THR A 349 12.23 15.29 33.23
C THR A 349 13.71 15.64 33.04
N CYS A 350 14.29 15.27 31.89
CA CYS A 350 15.68 15.51 31.54
C CYS A 350 16.09 17.00 31.52
N TRP A 351 15.20 17.90 31.08
CA TRP A 351 15.43 19.34 31.17
C TRP A 351 15.37 19.85 32.62
N THR A 352 14.43 19.35 33.43
CA THR A 352 14.28 19.78 34.83
C THR A 352 15.37 19.28 35.79
N THR A 353 16.13 18.26 35.39
CA THR A 353 17.28 17.71 36.14
C THR A 353 18.63 18.25 35.64
N THR A 354 18.74 18.59 34.35
CA THR A 354 19.99 19.10 33.75
C THR A 354 20.22 20.58 34.13
N PRO A 355 21.31 20.94 34.83
CA PRO A 355 21.43 22.25 35.48
C PRO A 355 21.37 23.47 34.56
N HIS A 356 21.99 23.43 33.36
CA HIS A 356 22.00 24.58 32.46
C HIS A 356 20.67 24.75 31.71
N VAL A 357 20.03 23.65 31.29
CA VAL A 357 18.70 23.69 30.66
C VAL A 357 17.63 24.21 31.63
N LYS A 358 17.78 23.91 32.93
CA LYS A 358 16.93 24.44 34.00
C LYS A 358 17.16 25.93 34.31
N GLN A 359 18.31 26.48 33.92
CA GLN A 359 18.69 27.87 34.18
C GLN A 359 18.29 28.82 33.03
N TRP A 360 18.07 28.27 31.84
CA TRP A 360 17.59 28.95 30.64
C TRP A 360 16.08 29.25 30.72
#